data_AF-A0A496UVU8-F1
#
_entry.id   AF-A0A496UVU8-F1
#
_cell.length_a   1.000
_cell.length_b   1.000
_cell.length_c   1.000
_cell.angle_alpha   90.00
_cell.angle_beta   90.00
_cell.angle_gamma   90.00
#
_symmetry.space_group_name_H-M   'P 1'
#
loop_
_entity.id
_entity.type
_entity.pdbx_description
1 polymer ?
#
loop_
_entity_poly.entity_id
_entity_poly.type
_entity_poly.pdbx_seq_one_letter_code
_entity_poly.pdbx_strand_id
1 'polypeptide(L)'
;MLENVESSKTPTRLPLPANKKLIARFMADNTAWVIEGCYSSLLGYVMPHTSEIIFLNPGVETCIANSNNRPWEPHKYESPAAQAANAEMLVAWITEYDLRDDEFSLAAHRRLFDAYNGTKSEYSSNARPD
;
A
#
# COMPACT_ATOMS: atom_id res chain seq x y z
N MET A 1 22.42 28.47 16.31
CA MET A 1 22.82 27.67 15.15
C MET A 1 21.77 26.60 14.99
N LEU A 2 20.98 26.66 13.92
CA LEU A 2 19.95 25.66 13.63
C LEU A 2 20.68 24.47 13.01
N GLU A 3 20.74 23.36 13.74
CA GLU A 3 21.29 22.13 13.22
C GLU A 3 20.31 21.57 12.19
N ASN A 4 20.74 21.53 10.94
CA ASN A 4 20.03 20.89 9.85
C ASN A 4 19.89 19.39 10.15
N VAL A 5 18.65 18.92 10.30
CA VAL A 5 18.37 17.49 10.36
C VAL A 5 18.47 16.93 8.94
N GLU A 6 19.57 16.25 8.65
CA GLU A 6 19.76 15.44 7.45
C GLU A 6 18.79 14.25 7.46
N SER A 7 17.71 14.32 6.70
CA SER A 7 16.79 13.19 6.48
C SER A 7 17.29 12.29 5.34
N SER A 8 18.45 11.64 5.52
CA SER A 8 19.08 10.83 4.45
C SER A 8 18.97 9.31 4.62
N LYS A 9 18.21 8.79 5.60
CA LYS A 9 18.04 7.34 5.77
C LYS A 9 16.78 6.87 5.04
N THR A 10 16.96 6.04 4.02
CA THR A 10 15.86 5.29 3.39
C THR A 10 15.01 4.64 4.48
N PRO A 11 13.71 4.95 4.56
CA PRO A 11 12.84 4.35 5.56
C PRO A 11 12.90 2.84 5.45
N THR A 12 13.28 2.18 6.54
CA THR A 12 13.34 0.72 6.59
C THR A 12 12.19 0.23 7.44
N ARG A 13 11.39 -0.69 6.89
CA ARG A 13 10.31 -1.33 7.63
C ARG A 13 10.88 -2.06 8.85
N LEU A 14 10.19 -1.95 9.98
CA LEU A 14 10.51 -2.77 11.16
C LEU A 14 10.50 -4.28 10.82
N PRO A 15 11.22 -5.13 11.56
CA PRO A 15 11.11 -6.57 11.38
C PRO A 15 9.67 -7.06 11.53
N LEU A 16 9.30 -8.10 10.76
CA LEU A 16 7.95 -8.64 10.73
C LEU A 16 7.36 -8.94 12.13
N PRO A 17 8.10 -9.55 13.09
CA PRO A 17 7.56 -9.79 14.44
C PRO A 17 7.23 -8.50 15.20
N ALA A 18 8.01 -7.43 15.01
CA ALA A 18 7.75 -6.16 15.67
C ALA A 18 6.49 -5.49 15.09
N ASN A 19 6.33 -5.49 13.77
CA ASN A 19 5.10 -4.99 13.14
C ASN A 19 3.86 -5.78 13.57
N LYS A 20 3.94 -7.12 13.62
CA LYS A 20 2.81 -7.94 14.07
C LYS A 20 2.35 -7.58 15.49
N LYS A 21 3.29 -7.29 16.41
CA LYS A 21 2.95 -6.84 17.77
C LYS A 21 2.21 -5.49 17.75
N LEU A 22 2.66 -4.54 16.93
CA LEU A 22 2.00 -3.23 16.81
C LEU A 22 0.59 -3.37 16.21
N ILE A 23 0.44 -4.18 15.16
CA ILE A 23 -0.85 -4.48 14.53
C ILE A 23 -1.79 -5.17 15.53
N ALA A 24 -1.32 -6.17 16.26
CA ALA A 24 -2.09 -6.87 17.28
C ALA A 24 -2.60 -5.91 18.36
N ARG A 25 -1.72 -5.01 18.82
CA ARG A 25 -2.07 -3.99 19.81
C ARG A 25 -3.13 -3.04 19.28
N PHE A 26 -2.95 -2.54 18.05
CA PHE A 26 -3.94 -1.67 17.40
C PHE A 26 -5.31 -2.35 17.30
N MET A 27 -5.38 -3.60 16.85
CA MET A 27 -6.65 -4.33 16.75
C MET A 27 -7.29 -4.59 18.12
N ALA A 28 -6.50 -4.84 19.17
CA ALA A 28 -7.00 -5.08 20.52
C ALA A 28 -7.51 -3.79 21.21
N ASP A 29 -6.90 -2.65 20.92
CA ASP A 29 -7.22 -1.36 21.52
C ASP A 29 -8.45 -0.68 20.87
N ASN A 30 -8.94 -1.20 19.74
CA ASN A 30 -10.03 -0.60 18.96
C ASN A 30 -11.17 -1.59 18.74
N THR A 31 -12.41 -1.17 19.01
CA THR A 31 -13.61 -1.99 18.79
C THR A 31 -13.99 -2.15 17.32
N ALA A 32 -13.55 -1.22 16.48
CA ALA A 32 -13.69 -1.23 15.03
C ALA A 32 -12.46 -0.56 14.41
N TRP A 33 -12.02 -1.05 13.25
CA TRP A 33 -10.80 -0.58 12.62
C TRP A 33 -10.82 -0.78 11.11
N VAL A 34 -10.00 0.02 10.43
CA VAL A 34 -9.60 -0.20 9.03
C VAL A 34 -8.08 -0.25 9.00
N ILE A 35 -7.54 -1.29 8.36
CA ILE A 35 -6.11 -1.42 8.08
C ILE A 35 -5.95 -1.46 6.57
N GLU A 36 -5.10 -0.59 6.04
CA GLU A 36 -4.79 -0.50 4.61
C GLU A 36 -3.30 -0.70 4.37
N GLY A 37 -2.95 -1.20 3.18
CA GLY A 37 -1.57 -1.32 2.73
C GLY A 37 -1.40 -2.36 1.62
N CYS A 38 -0.15 -2.52 1.16
CA CYS A 38 0.22 -3.46 0.08
C CYS A 38 1.25 -4.52 0.52
N TYR A 39 1.59 -4.60 1.81
CA TYR A 39 2.52 -5.61 2.31
C TYR A 39 1.76 -6.91 2.58
N SER A 40 1.70 -7.82 1.60
CA SER A 40 0.98 -9.10 1.78
C SER A 40 1.47 -9.90 3.00
N SER A 41 2.75 -9.76 3.39
CA SER A 41 3.27 -10.40 4.61
C SER A 41 2.64 -9.88 5.92
N LEU A 42 2.22 -8.62 5.95
CA LEU A 42 1.51 -8.00 7.07
C LEU A 42 0.01 -8.23 6.95
N LEU A 43 -0.55 -8.05 5.76
CA LEU A 43 -1.99 -8.28 5.53
C LEU A 43 -2.36 -9.71 5.87
N GLY A 44 -1.55 -10.70 5.50
CA GLY A 44 -1.77 -12.11 5.85
C GLY A 44 -1.89 -12.38 7.35
N TYR A 45 -1.30 -11.53 8.20
CA TYR A 45 -1.50 -11.60 9.66
C TYR A 45 -2.84 -11.00 10.10
N VAL A 46 -3.33 -9.98 9.39
CA VAL A 46 -4.60 -9.29 9.67
C VAL A 46 -5.80 -10.08 9.17
N MET A 47 -5.69 -10.79 8.03
CA MET A 47 -6.82 -11.48 7.37
C MET A 47 -7.71 -12.31 8.30
N PRO A 48 -7.20 -13.12 9.26
CA PRO A 48 -8.07 -13.93 10.12
C PRO A 48 -8.95 -13.11 11.08
N HIS A 49 -8.67 -11.81 11.23
CA HIS A 49 -9.35 -10.91 12.17
C HIS A 49 -10.31 -9.95 11.48
N THR A 50 -10.36 -9.91 10.14
CA THR A 50 -11.20 -8.98 9.39
C THR A 50 -12.65 -9.46 9.31
N SER A 51 -13.59 -8.52 9.36
CA SER A 51 -14.99 -8.78 9.01
C SER A 51 -15.28 -8.64 7.51
N GLU A 52 -14.47 -7.83 6.82
CA GLU A 52 -14.57 -7.56 5.40
C GLU A 52 -13.19 -7.25 4.83
N ILE A 53 -12.96 -7.61 3.57
CA ILE A 53 -11.79 -7.17 2.81
C ILE A 53 -12.22 -6.46 1.51
N ILE A 54 -11.47 -5.43 1.17
CA ILE A 54 -11.64 -4.70 -0.08
C ILE A 54 -10.32 -4.77 -0.85
N PHE A 55 -10.36 -5.34 -2.05
CA PHE A 55 -9.22 -5.35 -2.95
C PHE A 55 -9.41 -4.29 -4.05
N LEU A 56 -8.60 -3.24 -4.00
CA LEU A 56 -8.54 -2.23 -5.06
C LEU A 56 -7.58 -2.73 -6.15
N ASN A 57 -8.13 -3.18 -7.27
CA ASN A 57 -7.37 -3.75 -8.37
C ASN A 57 -7.77 -3.12 -9.72
N PRO A 58 -7.62 -1.79 -9.91
CA PRO A 58 -8.13 -1.09 -11.09
C PRO A 58 -7.29 -1.31 -12.36
N GLY A 59 -6.25 -2.14 -12.29
CA GLY A 59 -5.32 -2.42 -13.38
C GLY A 59 -4.15 -1.42 -13.46
N VAL A 60 -3.05 -1.88 -14.08
CA VAL A 60 -1.78 -1.15 -14.23
C VAL A 60 -1.99 0.22 -14.87
N GLU A 61 -2.71 0.30 -15.99
CA GLU A 61 -2.94 1.55 -16.71
C GLU A 61 -3.67 2.60 -15.85
N THR A 62 -4.69 2.18 -15.10
CA THR A 62 -5.41 3.06 -14.17
C THR A 62 -4.49 3.55 -13.05
N CYS A 63 -3.65 2.67 -12.50
CA CYS A 63 -2.68 3.05 -11.47
C CYS A 63 -1.64 4.06 -11.98
N ILE A 64 -1.16 3.90 -13.22
CA ILE A 64 -0.25 4.87 -13.86
C ILE A 64 -0.95 6.21 -14.04
N ALA A 65 -2.19 6.21 -14.56
CA ALA A 65 -2.98 7.43 -14.72
C ALA A 65 -3.22 8.14 -13.38
N ASN A 66 -3.55 7.39 -12.32
CA ASN A 66 -3.70 7.93 -10.97
C ASN A 66 -2.39 8.55 -10.45
N SER A 67 -1.25 7.88 -10.66
CA SER A 67 0.06 8.37 -10.27
C SER A 67 0.43 9.67 -10.98
N ASN A 68 0.18 9.76 -12.30
CA ASN A 68 0.48 10.96 -13.10
C ASN A 68 -0.40 12.16 -12.72
N ASN A 69 -1.62 11.92 -12.25
CA ASN A 69 -2.56 12.96 -11.82
C ASN A 69 -2.37 13.38 -10.36
N ARG A 70 -1.40 12.79 -9.64
CA ARG A 70 -1.17 13.10 -8.23
C ARG A 70 -0.61 14.53 -8.09
N PRO A 71 -1.26 15.41 -7.31
CA PRO A 71 -0.73 16.75 -7.07
C PRO A 71 0.60 16.68 -6.33
N TRP A 72 1.33 17.80 -6.32
CA TRP A 72 2.55 17.90 -5.54
C TRP A 72 2.27 17.68 -4.04
N GLU A 73 3.09 16.85 -3.41
CA GLU A 73 3.00 16.50 -2.01
C GLU A 73 4.09 17.21 -1.20
N PRO A 74 3.82 18.43 -0.68
CA PRO A 74 4.84 19.23 0.01
C PRO A 74 5.37 18.57 1.29
N HIS A 75 4.62 17.63 1.87
CA HIS A 75 5.05 16.87 3.04
C HIS A 75 6.02 15.71 2.71
N LYS A 76 6.14 15.34 1.43
CA LYS A 76 6.97 14.23 0.95
C LYS A 76 8.14 14.69 0.08
N TYR A 77 7.94 15.75 -0.69
CA TYR A 77 8.94 16.29 -1.61
C TYR A 77 9.10 17.79 -1.43
N GLU A 78 10.35 18.25 -1.37
CA GLU A 78 10.70 19.66 -1.19
C GLU A 78 10.19 20.56 -2.33
N SER A 79 9.96 20.00 -3.52
CA SER A 79 9.43 20.72 -4.68
C SER A 79 8.67 19.79 -5.65
N PRO A 80 7.81 20.35 -6.54
CA PRO A 80 7.21 19.59 -7.62
C PRO A 80 8.23 18.88 -8.52
N ALA A 81 9.39 19.50 -8.76
CA ALA A 81 10.47 18.91 -9.54
C ALA A 81 11.09 17.68 -8.85
N ALA A 82 11.26 17.72 -7.52
CA ALA A 82 11.73 16.57 -6.74
C ALA A 82 10.73 15.40 -6.77
N GLN A 83 9.42 15.68 -6.79
CA GLN A 83 8.41 14.64 -7.01
C GLN A 83 8.51 14.05 -8.42
N ALA A 84 8.61 14.92 -9.44
CA ALA A 84 8.70 14.50 -10.84
C ALA A 84 9.94 13.63 -11.12
N ALA A 85 11.07 13.89 -10.44
CA ALA A 85 12.28 13.07 -10.56
C ALA A 85 12.10 11.60 -10.14
N ASN A 86 11.06 11.28 -9.37
CA ASN A 86 10.72 9.90 -8.96
C ASN A 86 9.68 9.24 -9.87
N ALA A 87 9.10 9.97 -10.83
CA ALA A 87 7.96 9.50 -11.61
C ALA A 87 8.29 8.28 -12.48
N GLU A 88 9.44 8.27 -13.16
CA GLU A 88 9.85 7.17 -14.04
C GLU A 88 10.02 5.86 -13.26
N MET A 89 10.72 5.91 -12.12
CA MET A 89 10.87 4.76 -11.22
C MET A 89 9.51 4.25 -10.73
N LEU A 90 8.62 5.15 -10.34
CA LEU A 90 7.29 4.78 -9.85
C LEU A 90 6.44 4.15 -10.95
N VAL A 91 6.47 4.69 -12.18
CA VAL A 91 5.76 4.10 -13.32
C VAL A 91 6.29 2.70 -13.62
N ALA A 92 7.62 2.53 -13.68
CA ALA A 92 8.22 1.21 -13.88
C ALA A 92 7.78 0.22 -12.78
N TRP A 93 7.80 0.66 -11.51
CA TRP A 93 7.33 -0.16 -10.40
C TRP A 93 5.82 -0.48 -10.50
N ILE A 94 4.98 0.40 -11.02
CA ILE A 94 3.56 0.08 -11.23
C ILE A 94 3.41 -0.92 -12.39
N THR A 95 4.15 -0.75 -13.48
CA THR A 95 4.11 -1.63 -14.66
C THR A 95 4.46 -3.07 -14.31
N GLU A 96 5.39 -3.28 -13.39
CA GLU A 96 5.83 -4.62 -12.98
C GLU A 96 4.87 -5.32 -12.01
N TYR A 97 3.76 -4.70 -11.60
CA TYR A 97 2.85 -5.24 -10.57
C TYR A 97 2.38 -6.69 -10.84
N ASP A 98 2.07 -6.99 -12.10
CA ASP A 98 1.57 -8.29 -12.53
C ASP A 98 2.71 -9.31 -12.75
N LEU A 99 3.96 -8.86 -12.78
CA LEU A 99 5.15 -9.65 -13.12
C LEU A 99 6.00 -10.03 -11.91
N ARG A 100 5.98 -9.20 -10.86
CA ARG A 100 6.71 -9.48 -9.62
C ARG A 100 6.14 -10.73 -8.93
N ASP A 101 6.96 -11.36 -8.09
CA ASP A 101 6.54 -12.41 -7.14
C ASP A 101 6.99 -12.09 -5.70
N ASP A 102 7.11 -10.79 -5.41
CA ASP A 102 7.39 -10.30 -4.06
C ASP A 102 6.09 -10.05 -3.28
N GLU A 103 6.23 -9.50 -2.07
CA GLU A 103 5.10 -9.23 -1.19
C GLU A 103 4.16 -8.12 -1.70
N PHE A 104 4.54 -7.39 -2.77
CA PHE A 104 3.79 -6.30 -3.38
C PHE A 104 3.16 -6.69 -4.73
N SER A 105 3.29 -7.95 -5.15
CA SER A 105 2.83 -8.43 -6.44
C SER A 105 1.33 -8.70 -6.50
N LEU A 106 0.76 -8.66 -7.70
CA LEU A 106 -0.61 -9.11 -7.94
C LEU A 106 -0.79 -10.55 -7.46
N ALA A 107 0.17 -11.43 -7.73
CA ALA A 107 0.11 -12.83 -7.31
C ALA A 107 -0.02 -12.97 -5.79
N ALA A 108 0.72 -12.17 -5.01
CA ALA A 108 0.64 -12.20 -3.55
C ALA A 108 -0.71 -11.67 -3.03
N HIS A 109 -1.21 -10.57 -3.57
CA HIS A 109 -2.52 -10.01 -3.17
C HIS A 109 -3.67 -10.93 -3.58
N ARG A 110 -3.64 -11.48 -4.80
CA ARG A 110 -4.63 -12.42 -5.31
C ARG A 110 -4.73 -13.67 -4.44
N ARG A 111 -3.59 -14.24 -4.02
CA ARG A 111 -3.57 -15.38 -3.08
C ARG A 111 -4.34 -15.08 -1.78
N LEU A 112 -4.14 -13.89 -1.20
CA LEU A 112 -4.87 -13.49 0.01
C LEU A 112 -6.36 -13.31 -0.25
N PHE A 113 -6.73 -12.64 -1.34
CA PHE A 113 -8.11 -12.38 -1.69
C PHE A 113 -8.89 -13.68 -1.99
N ASP A 114 -8.30 -14.58 -2.78
CA ASP A 114 -8.94 -15.83 -3.18
C ASP A 114 -9.13 -16.78 -1.99
N ALA A 115 -8.14 -16.85 -1.08
CA ALA A 115 -8.20 -17.67 0.11
C ALA A 115 -9.16 -17.16 1.20
N TYR A 116 -9.60 -15.90 1.12
CA TYR A 116 -10.51 -15.33 2.12
C TYR A 116 -11.95 -15.81 1.91
N ASN A 117 -12.56 -16.30 2.99
CA ASN A 117 -13.92 -16.89 2.99
C ASN A 117 -14.99 -15.97 3.60
N GLY A 118 -14.61 -14.79 4.12
CA GLY A 118 -15.55 -13.79 4.63
C GLY A 118 -16.08 -12.86 3.53
N THR A 119 -16.70 -11.75 3.93
CA THR A 119 -17.18 -10.72 3.00
C THR A 119 -16.00 -10.11 2.24
N LYS A 120 -16.01 -10.22 0.90
CA LYS A 120 -14.96 -9.65 0.06
C LYS A 120 -15.51 -8.98 -1.18
N SER A 121 -14.91 -7.85 -1.52
CA SER A 121 -15.22 -7.07 -2.70
C SER A 121 -13.93 -6.73 -3.44
N GLU A 122 -13.95 -6.85 -4.77
CA GLU A 122 -12.88 -6.39 -5.65
C GLU A 122 -13.39 -5.25 -6.52
N TYR A 123 -12.64 -4.15 -6.55
CA TYR A 123 -12.93 -3.00 -7.41
C TYR A 123 -11.91 -2.94 -8.54
N SER A 124 -12.39 -3.17 -9.76
CA SER A 124 -11.58 -3.20 -10.98
C SER A 124 -11.52 -1.86 -11.73
N SER A 125 -12.02 -0.78 -11.13
CA SER A 125 -11.91 0.57 -11.68
C SER A 125 -12.03 1.65 -10.60
N ASN A 126 -11.75 2.90 -10.95
CA ASN A 126 -11.99 4.07 -10.10
C ASN A 126 -13.47 4.51 -10.06
N ALA A 127 -14.37 3.82 -10.77
CA ALA A 127 -15.78 4.19 -10.80
C ALA A 127 -16.35 4.12 -9.38
N ARG A 128 -17.02 5.20 -8.96
CA ARG A 128 -17.77 5.20 -7.70
C ARG A 128 -19.15 4.62 -7.98
N PRO A 129 -19.64 3.68 -7.16
CA PRO A 129 -21.05 3.32 -7.21
C PRO A 129 -21.91 4.58 -6.97
N ASP A 130 -23.00 4.70 -7.71
CA ASP A 130 -24.03 5.74 -7.51
C ASP A 130 -24.72 5.60 -6.14
#